data_AF-A0A562E796-F1
#
_entry.id   AF-A0A562E796-F1
#
_cell.length_a   1.000
_cell.length_b   1.000
_cell.length_c   1.000
_cell.angle_alpha   90.00
_cell.angle_beta   90.00
_cell.angle_gamma   90.00
#
_symmetry.space_group_name_H-M   'P 1'
#
loop_
_entity.id
_entity.type
_entity.pdbx_description
1 polymer ?
#
loop_
_entity_poly.entity_id
_entity_poly.type
_entity_poly.pdbx_seq_one_letter_code
_entity_poly.pdbx_strand_id
1 'polypeptide(L)'
;MKGLRELAADERCKSRADDLELLAKDIESGDSDKWVGIDLLAAFPASTTSSVRKFGIVESLLGALAAIAVFAPVAWTWFSLRAASQAYSNMTADGIRPDDTFLGLWISGFDGYLAGWHRLSWVALVSILVIVLAVLLVIAQRVVSSAADKKEDEEAVTFEARRISVLCAAQREIGGQHTADPSAIEAIVRSSIKKLSKAHDATKEGIDRLNATSASLETTAATMTAAADATQSSLQGVEYAAKVLETTADESQRRMTKTLDHFADQLQDQLTKAQSETGRVVAQSSDAIRSTIDDLVAGVALMERSQSAIAGSVDTMDRRSVDTGRELQAAVFELRSAVEGIDRSLLRHESALQAQASDLTAARDAVEMMLRRLELMGHEQSGDHVETV
;
A
#
# COMPACT_ATOMS: atom_id res chain seq x y z
N MET A 1 -36.63 20.85 -17.82
CA MET A 1 -36.90 19.39 -17.89
C MET A 1 -36.08 18.68 -18.95
N LYS A 2 -35.92 19.28 -20.14
CA LYS A 2 -34.98 18.80 -21.16
C LYS A 2 -33.58 18.46 -20.61
N GLY A 3 -33.06 19.28 -19.68
CA GLY A 3 -31.76 19.02 -19.03
C GLY A 3 -31.68 17.74 -18.18
N LEU A 4 -32.77 17.28 -17.54
CA LEU A 4 -32.79 16.00 -16.80
C LEU A 4 -32.77 14.81 -17.76
N ARG A 5 -33.51 14.88 -18.88
CA ARG A 5 -33.48 13.86 -19.94
C ARG A 5 -32.13 13.80 -20.64
N GLU A 6 -31.51 14.95 -20.89
CA GLU A 6 -30.15 15.02 -21.42
C GLU A 6 -29.13 14.41 -20.45
N LEU A 7 -29.31 14.60 -19.15
CA LEU A 7 -28.48 13.96 -18.13
C LEU A 7 -28.70 12.44 -18.07
N ALA A 8 -29.94 11.96 -18.20
CA ALA A 8 -30.28 10.55 -18.24
C ALA A 8 -29.71 9.82 -19.46
N ALA A 9 -29.58 10.52 -20.60
CA ALA A 9 -29.00 9.99 -21.82
C ALA A 9 -27.45 9.91 -21.80
N ASP A 10 -26.80 10.52 -20.80
CA ASP A 10 -25.35 10.47 -20.67
C ASP A 10 -24.89 9.08 -20.22
N GLU A 11 -23.86 8.54 -20.88
CA GLU A 11 -23.30 7.22 -20.59
C GLU A 11 -22.81 7.11 -19.14
N ARG A 12 -22.39 8.23 -18.54
CA ARG A 12 -21.96 8.33 -17.13
C ARG A 12 -23.12 8.13 -16.16
N CYS A 13 -24.38 8.42 -16.54
CA CYS A 13 -25.56 8.28 -15.69
C CYS A 13 -26.33 6.98 -15.91
N LYS A 14 -25.82 6.07 -16.73
CA LYS A 14 -26.54 4.86 -17.17
C LYS A 14 -27.07 3.99 -16.02
N SER A 15 -26.37 3.95 -14.88
CA SER A 15 -26.80 3.19 -13.69
C SER A 15 -28.09 3.71 -13.05
N ARG A 16 -28.43 4.99 -13.29
CA ARG A 16 -29.60 5.68 -12.73
C ARG A 16 -30.36 6.51 -13.77
N ALA A 17 -30.24 6.14 -15.05
CA ALA A 17 -30.92 6.83 -16.13
C ALA A 17 -32.44 6.77 -15.96
N ASP A 18 -32.95 5.60 -15.56
CA ASP A 18 -34.38 5.37 -15.31
C ASP A 18 -34.92 6.27 -14.19
N ASP A 19 -34.18 6.44 -13.10
CA ASP A 19 -34.57 7.31 -11.98
C ASP A 19 -34.61 8.79 -12.39
N LEU A 20 -33.65 9.23 -13.21
CA LEU A 20 -33.60 10.61 -13.74
C LEU A 20 -34.71 10.87 -14.76
N GLU A 21 -35.08 9.87 -15.56
CA GLU A 21 -36.19 9.96 -16.51
C GLU A 21 -37.54 9.99 -15.79
N LEU A 22 -37.70 9.17 -14.75
CA LEU A 22 -38.87 9.21 -13.86
C LEU A 22 -39.00 10.56 -13.16
N LEU A 23 -37.92 11.10 -12.60
CA LEU A 23 -37.91 12.45 -12.01
C LEU A 23 -38.32 13.52 -13.03
N ALA A 24 -37.76 13.46 -14.24
CA ALA A 24 -38.11 14.41 -15.30
C ALA A 24 -39.61 14.33 -15.66
N LYS A 25 -40.16 13.12 -15.72
CA LYS A 25 -41.57 12.86 -16.03
C LYS A 25 -42.50 13.34 -14.92
N ASP A 26 -42.20 13.01 -13.67
CA ASP A 26 -43.04 13.32 -12.51
C ASP A 26 -43.19 14.83 -12.33
N ILE A 27 -42.10 15.57 -12.45
CA ILE A 27 -42.17 17.03 -12.35
C ILE A 27 -42.85 17.66 -13.59
N GLU A 28 -42.73 17.08 -14.80
CA GLU A 28 -43.51 17.54 -15.97
C GLU A 28 -45.02 17.31 -15.80
N SER A 29 -45.43 16.22 -15.13
CA SER A 29 -46.82 15.93 -14.83
C SER A 29 -47.39 16.69 -13.63
N GLY A 30 -46.55 17.39 -12.86
CA GLY A 30 -46.94 18.03 -11.60
C GLY A 30 -47.21 17.05 -10.45
N ASP A 31 -46.84 15.76 -10.60
CA ASP A 31 -46.90 14.73 -9.55
C ASP A 31 -45.55 14.63 -8.83
N SER A 32 -45.04 15.77 -8.36
CA SER A 32 -43.72 15.84 -7.71
C SER A 32 -43.76 15.50 -6.21
N ASP A 33 -44.92 15.15 -5.65
CA ASP A 33 -45.11 14.89 -4.23
C ASP A 33 -44.17 13.82 -3.67
N LYS A 34 -43.82 12.82 -4.49
CA LYS A 34 -42.92 11.72 -4.12
C LYS A 34 -41.47 12.18 -3.92
N TRP A 35 -41.11 13.31 -4.51
CA TRP A 35 -39.76 13.87 -4.50
C TRP A 35 -39.59 14.99 -3.47
N VAL A 36 -40.69 15.41 -2.82
CA VAL A 36 -40.68 16.45 -1.80
C VAL A 36 -39.91 15.98 -0.56
N GLY A 37 -38.95 16.79 -0.12
CA GLY A 37 -38.12 16.49 1.04
C GLY A 37 -36.97 15.50 0.77
N ILE A 38 -36.84 15.02 -0.47
CA ILE A 38 -35.64 14.31 -0.93
C ILE A 38 -34.63 15.34 -1.41
N ASP A 39 -33.44 15.35 -0.82
CA ASP A 39 -32.32 16.12 -1.35
C ASP A 39 -31.81 15.43 -2.63
N LEU A 40 -32.10 16.02 -3.79
CA LEU A 40 -31.74 15.44 -5.08
C LEU A 40 -30.21 15.38 -5.28
N LEU A 41 -29.45 16.29 -4.66
CA LEU A 41 -27.99 16.25 -4.73
C LEU A 41 -27.43 15.08 -3.93
N ALA A 42 -28.00 14.80 -2.75
CA ALA A 42 -27.63 13.65 -1.94
C ALA A 42 -28.11 12.32 -2.55
N ALA A 43 -29.29 12.32 -3.19
CA ALA A 43 -29.85 11.13 -3.82
C ALA A 43 -29.07 10.68 -5.06
N PHE A 44 -28.43 11.62 -5.79
CA PHE A 44 -27.64 11.36 -7.00
C PHE A 44 -26.16 11.77 -6.81
N PRO A 45 -25.36 11.02 -6.02
CA PRO A 45 -23.96 11.38 -5.71
C PRO A 45 -23.02 11.22 -6.92
N ALA A 46 -21.90 11.97 -6.91
CA ALA A 46 -20.90 11.96 -7.99
C ALA A 46 -20.26 10.59 -8.21
N SER A 47 -20.20 9.77 -7.17
CA SER A 47 -19.58 8.45 -7.18
C SER A 47 -20.39 7.40 -7.95
N THR A 48 -21.68 7.60 -8.18
CA THR A 48 -22.52 6.67 -8.97
C THR A 48 -22.38 6.85 -10.48
N THR A 49 -21.73 7.92 -10.93
CA THR A 49 -21.41 8.13 -12.35
C THR A 49 -20.04 7.58 -12.68
N SER A 50 -19.94 6.25 -12.82
CA SER A 50 -18.71 5.59 -13.22
C SER A 50 -18.49 5.74 -14.72
N SER A 51 -17.48 6.54 -15.08
CA SER A 51 -16.90 6.56 -16.43
C SER A 51 -16.33 5.17 -16.74
N VAL A 52 -16.93 4.45 -17.70
CA VAL A 52 -16.34 3.22 -18.24
C VAL A 52 -15.18 3.64 -19.13
N ARG A 53 -13.96 3.51 -18.61
CA ARG A 53 -12.69 3.89 -19.25
C ARG A 53 -12.48 3.09 -20.55
N LYS A 54 -12.93 3.62 -21.69
CA LYS A 54 -12.78 3.00 -23.02
C LYS A 54 -11.33 3.01 -23.56
N PHE A 55 -10.44 3.81 -22.99
CA PHE A 55 -9.03 3.92 -23.43
C PHE A 55 -8.05 2.94 -22.76
N GLY A 56 -8.50 2.13 -21.80
CA GLY A 56 -7.62 1.30 -20.98
C GLY A 56 -6.80 0.26 -21.76
N ILE A 57 -7.29 -0.25 -22.90
CA ILE A 57 -6.61 -1.35 -23.62
C ILE A 57 -5.38 -0.85 -24.38
N VAL A 58 -5.48 0.29 -25.08
CA VAL A 58 -4.35 0.85 -25.84
C VAL A 58 -3.28 1.37 -24.90
N GLU A 59 -3.69 2.00 -23.80
CA GLU A 59 -2.78 2.48 -22.76
C GLU A 59 -2.08 1.31 -22.03
N SER A 60 -2.83 0.24 -21.74
CA SER A 60 -2.28 -0.99 -21.16
C SER A 60 -1.30 -1.68 -22.12
N LEU A 61 -1.63 -1.74 -23.42
CA LEU A 61 -0.74 -2.33 -24.43
C LEU A 61 0.54 -1.51 -24.59
N LEU A 62 0.46 -0.17 -24.63
CA LEU A 62 1.63 0.71 -24.67
C LEU A 62 2.49 0.55 -23.40
N GLY A 63 1.85 0.44 -22.23
CA GLY A 63 2.55 0.17 -20.98
C GLY A 63 3.29 -1.17 -20.98
N ALA A 64 2.65 -2.23 -21.47
CA ALA A 64 3.29 -3.54 -21.62
C ALA A 64 4.44 -3.48 -22.62
N LEU A 65 4.27 -2.80 -23.77
CA LEU A 65 5.33 -2.65 -24.77
C LEU A 65 6.51 -1.87 -24.22
N ALA A 66 6.27 -0.80 -23.46
CA ALA A 66 7.32 0.00 -22.82
C ALA A 66 8.11 -0.85 -21.81
N ALA A 67 7.42 -1.63 -20.97
CA ALA A 67 8.05 -2.52 -20.00
C ALA A 67 8.91 -3.59 -20.68
N ILE A 68 8.44 -4.17 -21.79
CA ILE A 68 9.21 -5.16 -22.56
C ILE A 68 10.38 -4.50 -23.29
N ALA A 69 10.21 -3.29 -23.82
CA ALA A 69 11.24 -2.55 -24.54
C ALA A 69 12.47 -2.23 -23.67
N VAL A 70 12.31 -2.09 -22.36
CA VAL A 70 13.44 -1.92 -21.41
C VAL A 70 14.38 -3.12 -21.42
N PHE A 71 13.88 -4.33 -21.71
CA PHE A 71 14.70 -5.54 -21.80
C PHE A 71 15.29 -5.79 -23.18
N ALA A 72 14.81 -5.08 -24.22
CA ALA A 72 15.29 -5.26 -25.59
C ALA A 72 16.81 -5.03 -25.77
N PRO A 73 17.46 -4.03 -25.14
CA PRO A 73 18.91 -3.86 -25.22
C PRO A 73 19.67 -5.04 -24.62
N VAL A 74 19.18 -5.58 -23.51
CA VAL A 74 19.80 -6.73 -22.83
C VAL A 74 19.64 -7.99 -23.68
N ALA A 75 18.46 -8.22 -24.25
CA ALA A 75 18.25 -9.34 -25.17
C ALA A 75 19.16 -9.24 -26.40
N TRP A 76 19.36 -8.02 -26.92
CA TRP A 76 20.24 -7.78 -28.06
C TRP A 76 21.72 -8.06 -27.77
N THR A 77 22.21 -7.67 -26.60
CA THR A 77 23.60 -7.96 -26.20
C THR A 77 23.83 -9.45 -26.04
N TRP A 78 22.90 -10.18 -25.41
CA TRP A 78 22.98 -11.65 -25.28
C TRP A 78 22.94 -12.35 -26.64
N PHE A 79 22.09 -11.90 -27.55
CA PHE A 79 22.01 -12.46 -28.90
C PHE A 79 23.32 -12.27 -29.66
N SER A 80 23.90 -11.07 -29.58
CA SER A 80 25.16 -10.75 -30.24
C SER A 80 26.35 -11.50 -29.63
N LEU A 81 26.35 -11.68 -28.31
CA LEU A 81 27.36 -12.49 -27.63
C LEU A 81 27.29 -13.95 -28.09
N ARG A 82 26.08 -14.53 -28.20
CA ARG A 82 25.90 -15.89 -28.73
C ARG A 82 26.44 -16.02 -30.15
N ALA A 83 26.17 -15.04 -31.02
CA ALA A 83 26.71 -15.02 -32.39
C ALA A 83 28.24 -14.93 -32.39
N ALA A 84 28.83 -14.10 -31.53
CA ALA A 84 30.28 -13.99 -31.37
C ALA A 84 30.92 -15.29 -30.87
N SER A 85 30.31 -15.96 -29.89
CA SER A 85 30.78 -17.26 -29.39
C SER A 85 30.72 -18.35 -30.48
N GLN A 86 29.68 -18.35 -31.32
CA GLN A 86 29.58 -19.27 -32.45
C GLN A 86 30.68 -19.00 -33.50
N ALA A 87 30.92 -17.73 -33.85
CA ALA A 87 31.98 -17.36 -34.78
C ALA A 87 33.37 -17.79 -34.27
N TYR A 88 33.65 -17.58 -32.98
CA TYR A 88 34.89 -18.03 -32.34
C TYR A 88 35.05 -19.57 -32.39
N SER A 89 33.97 -20.31 -32.10
CA SER A 89 33.98 -21.77 -32.17
C SER A 89 34.25 -22.27 -33.59
N ASN A 90 33.67 -21.62 -34.60
CA ASN A 90 33.90 -21.99 -36.01
C ASN A 90 35.35 -21.70 -36.42
N MET A 91 35.89 -20.53 -36.05
CA MET A 91 37.25 -20.13 -36.37
C MET A 91 38.30 -21.08 -35.75
N THR A 92 38.07 -21.52 -34.51
CA THR A 92 38.95 -22.49 -33.83
C THR A 92 38.80 -23.92 -34.37
N ALA A 93 37.61 -24.30 -34.84
CA ALA A 93 37.38 -25.57 -35.53
C ALA A 93 38.14 -25.66 -36.87
N ASP A 94 38.31 -24.52 -37.55
CA ASP A 94 39.12 -24.41 -38.77
C ASP A 94 40.64 -24.41 -38.51
N GLY A 95 41.06 -24.58 -37.24
CA GLY A 95 42.47 -24.70 -36.85
C GLY A 95 43.22 -23.37 -36.75
N ILE A 96 42.54 -22.24 -36.92
CA ILE A 96 43.11 -20.91 -36.75
C ILE A 96 43.30 -20.66 -35.24
N ARG A 97 44.54 -20.50 -34.80
CA ARG A 97 44.84 -20.09 -33.42
C ARG A 97 44.83 -18.57 -33.36
N PRO A 98 43.90 -17.97 -32.60
CA PRO A 98 43.91 -16.52 -32.44
C PRO A 98 45.07 -16.06 -31.57
N ASP A 99 45.82 -15.09 -32.05
CA ASP A 99 46.86 -14.40 -31.29
C ASP A 99 46.28 -13.25 -30.43
N ASP A 100 45.07 -12.80 -30.76
CA ASP A 100 44.34 -11.74 -30.06
C ASP A 100 43.37 -12.26 -29.00
N THR A 101 43.06 -11.39 -28.02
CA THR A 101 41.99 -11.67 -27.04
C THR A 101 40.62 -11.78 -27.72
N PHE A 102 39.71 -12.58 -27.16
CA PHE A 102 38.33 -12.74 -27.68
C PHE A 102 37.63 -11.41 -27.96
N LEU A 103 37.84 -10.41 -27.10
CA LEU A 103 37.21 -9.10 -27.24
C LEU A 103 37.81 -8.30 -28.41
N GLY A 104 39.12 -8.40 -28.63
CA GLY A 104 39.79 -7.86 -29.81
C GLY A 104 39.26 -8.48 -31.11
N LEU A 105 39.09 -9.81 -31.12
CA LEU A 105 38.49 -10.53 -32.25
C LEU A 105 37.03 -10.14 -32.48
N TRP A 106 36.27 -9.90 -31.42
CA TRP A 106 34.87 -9.47 -31.55
C TRP A 106 34.74 -8.04 -32.11
N ILE A 107 35.70 -7.16 -31.79
CA ILE A 107 35.79 -5.83 -32.39
C ILE A 107 36.12 -5.94 -33.89
N SER A 108 37.09 -6.78 -34.27
CA SER A 108 37.49 -6.96 -35.67
C SER A 108 36.47 -7.78 -36.50
N GLY A 109 35.62 -8.57 -35.83
CA GLY A 109 34.61 -9.41 -36.45
C GLY A 109 35.11 -10.81 -36.83
N PHE A 110 36.06 -11.36 -36.05
CA PHE A 110 36.64 -12.69 -36.22
C PHE A 110 37.11 -12.95 -37.66
N ASP A 111 37.82 -11.98 -38.25
CA ASP A 111 38.37 -12.08 -39.62
C ASP A 111 37.34 -12.46 -40.72
N GLY A 112 36.09 -12.03 -40.54
CA GLY A 112 34.99 -12.27 -41.49
C GLY A 112 34.05 -13.41 -41.11
N TYR A 113 34.36 -14.18 -40.05
CA TYR A 113 33.48 -15.22 -39.52
C TYR A 113 32.24 -14.67 -38.79
N LEU A 114 32.22 -13.37 -38.47
CA LEU A 114 31.08 -12.70 -37.86
C LEU A 114 30.50 -11.64 -38.82
N ALA A 115 29.20 -11.73 -39.06
CA ALA A 115 28.48 -10.73 -39.83
C ALA A 115 28.67 -9.32 -39.23
N GLY A 116 28.88 -8.31 -40.08
CA GLY A 116 29.24 -6.95 -39.65
C GLY A 116 28.28 -6.32 -38.64
N TRP A 117 27.02 -6.75 -38.61
CA TRP A 117 25.99 -6.26 -37.69
C TRP A 117 26.15 -6.75 -36.24
N HIS A 118 26.90 -7.84 -36.02
CA HIS A 118 27.18 -8.38 -34.68
C HIS A 118 28.55 -7.96 -34.12
N ARG A 119 29.30 -7.13 -34.85
CA ARG A 119 30.55 -6.54 -34.34
C ARG A 119 30.27 -5.69 -33.11
N LEU A 120 31.18 -5.72 -32.14
CA LEU A 120 30.99 -5.07 -30.85
C LEU A 120 30.60 -3.58 -30.98
N SER A 121 31.23 -2.85 -31.91
CA SER A 121 30.93 -1.43 -32.15
C SER A 121 29.50 -1.18 -32.64
N TRP A 122 28.98 -2.03 -33.52
CA TRP A 122 27.61 -1.94 -34.01
C TRP A 122 26.60 -2.35 -32.94
N VAL A 123 26.91 -3.40 -32.18
CA VAL A 123 26.09 -3.85 -31.07
C VAL A 123 25.94 -2.75 -30.02
N ALA A 124 27.02 -2.08 -29.65
CA ALA A 124 26.99 -0.97 -28.70
C ALA A 124 26.13 0.20 -29.21
N LEU A 125 26.25 0.58 -30.49
CA LEU A 125 25.46 1.66 -31.09
C LEU A 125 23.97 1.30 -31.11
N VAL A 126 23.63 0.08 -31.54
CA VAL A 126 22.24 -0.41 -31.55
C VAL A 126 21.68 -0.45 -30.13
N SER A 127 22.43 -0.94 -29.14
CA SER A 127 21.99 -0.95 -27.75
C SER A 127 21.68 0.46 -27.22
N ILE A 128 22.54 1.46 -27.51
CA ILE A 128 22.28 2.86 -27.15
C ILE A 128 21.01 3.37 -27.84
N LEU A 129 20.85 3.09 -29.14
CA LEU A 129 19.67 3.52 -29.90
C LEU A 129 18.38 2.91 -29.35
N VAL A 130 18.41 1.63 -28.98
CA VAL A 130 17.26 0.93 -28.38
C VAL A 130 16.94 1.50 -26.99
N ILE A 131 17.96 1.81 -26.17
CA ILE A 131 17.75 2.48 -24.87
C ILE A 131 17.09 3.85 -25.07
N VAL A 132 17.60 4.68 -25.99
CA VAL A 132 17.02 5.99 -26.30
C VAL A 132 15.58 5.85 -26.77
N LEU A 133 15.31 4.89 -27.66
CA LEU A 133 13.96 4.62 -28.15
C LEU A 133 13.02 4.18 -27.01
N ALA A 134 13.48 3.30 -26.11
CA ALA A 134 12.69 2.84 -24.96
C ALA A 134 12.36 4.01 -24.02
N VAL A 135 13.33 4.89 -23.74
CA VAL A 135 13.11 6.10 -22.92
C VAL A 135 12.09 7.04 -23.59
N LEU A 136 12.21 7.27 -24.90
CA LEU A 136 11.25 8.07 -25.65
C LEU A 136 9.85 7.46 -25.60
N LEU A 137 9.72 6.13 -25.66
CA LEU A 137 8.44 5.44 -25.61
C LEU A 137 7.78 5.56 -24.23
N VAL A 138 8.57 5.47 -23.15
CA VAL A 138 8.11 5.73 -21.78
C VAL A 138 7.64 7.18 -21.61
N ILE A 139 8.40 8.15 -22.12
CA ILE A 139 8.02 9.57 -22.07
C ILE A 139 6.74 9.81 -22.86
N ALA A 140 6.64 9.26 -24.08
CA ALA A 140 5.47 9.37 -24.92
C ALA A 140 4.23 8.78 -24.24
N GLN A 141 4.35 7.61 -23.62
CA GLN A 141 3.27 7.01 -22.84
C GLN A 141 2.83 7.93 -21.69
N ARG A 142 3.78 8.50 -20.94
CA ARG A 142 3.48 9.40 -19.83
C ARG A 142 2.79 10.68 -20.29
N VAL A 143 3.21 11.25 -21.42
CA VAL A 143 2.60 12.45 -21.99
C VAL A 143 1.19 12.15 -22.50
N VAL A 144 1.00 11.02 -23.20
CA VAL A 144 -0.32 10.60 -23.70
C VAL A 144 -1.29 10.33 -22.54
N SER A 145 -0.83 9.61 -21.51
CA SER A 145 -1.61 9.33 -20.30
C SER A 145 -1.99 10.62 -19.58
N SER A 146 -1.03 11.52 -19.36
CA SER A 146 -1.30 12.81 -18.72
C SER A 146 -2.23 13.72 -19.53
N ALA A 147 -2.17 13.67 -20.86
CA ALA A 147 -3.08 14.42 -21.72
C ALA A 147 -4.50 13.83 -21.70
N ALA A 148 -4.62 12.49 -21.63
CA ALA A 148 -5.89 11.81 -21.47
C ALA A 148 -6.54 12.13 -20.12
N ASP A 149 -5.77 12.07 -19.03
CA ASP A 149 -6.24 12.41 -17.68
C ASP A 149 -6.74 13.86 -17.60
N LYS A 150 -5.98 14.82 -18.13
CA LYS A 150 -6.40 16.24 -18.14
C LYS A 150 -7.70 16.48 -18.89
N LYS A 151 -7.90 15.77 -19.99
CA LYS A 151 -9.14 15.88 -20.77
C LYS A 151 -10.31 15.25 -20.01
N GLU A 152 -10.08 14.12 -19.34
CA GLU A 152 -11.10 13.48 -18.49
C GLU A 152 -11.47 14.39 -17.30
N ASP A 153 -10.50 15.03 -16.65
CA ASP A 153 -10.74 15.98 -15.56
C ASP A 153 -11.58 17.19 -16.00
N GLU A 154 -11.25 17.79 -17.14
CA GLU A 154 -12.00 18.94 -17.68
C GLU A 154 -13.43 18.54 -18.06
N GLU A 155 -13.61 17.38 -18.67
CA GLU A 155 -14.93 16.81 -18.97
C GLU A 155 -15.70 16.40 -17.69
N ALA A 156 -15.01 15.99 -16.62
CA ALA A 156 -15.63 15.65 -15.33
C ALA A 156 -16.15 16.89 -14.61
N VAL A 157 -15.34 17.97 -14.56
CA VAL A 157 -15.72 19.25 -13.93
C VAL A 157 -16.91 19.88 -14.65
N THR A 158 -16.89 19.91 -15.98
CA THR A 158 -18.00 20.48 -16.77
C THR A 158 -19.29 19.67 -16.63
N PHE A 159 -19.19 18.34 -16.56
CA PHE A 159 -20.32 17.46 -16.31
C PHE A 159 -20.90 17.65 -14.90
N GLU A 160 -20.04 17.73 -13.87
CA GLU A 160 -20.47 17.93 -12.49
C GLU A 160 -21.18 19.28 -12.31
N ALA A 161 -20.63 20.35 -12.87
CA ALA A 161 -21.27 21.66 -12.86
C ALA A 161 -22.65 21.64 -13.53
N ARG A 162 -22.77 20.96 -14.69
CA ARG A 162 -24.06 20.77 -15.39
C ARG A 162 -25.04 19.99 -14.53
N ARG A 163 -24.61 18.88 -13.93
CA ARG A 163 -25.44 18.03 -13.07
C ARG A 163 -25.98 18.79 -11.87
N ILE A 164 -25.11 19.50 -11.14
CA ILE A 164 -25.52 20.31 -9.98
C ILE A 164 -26.55 21.37 -10.42
N SER A 165 -26.28 22.07 -11.53
CA SER A 165 -27.20 23.08 -12.06
C SER A 165 -28.58 22.50 -12.39
N VAL A 166 -28.63 21.34 -13.06
CA VAL A 166 -29.88 20.67 -13.44
C VAL A 166 -30.66 20.15 -12.22
N LEU A 167 -29.98 19.53 -11.26
CA LEU A 167 -30.61 19.02 -10.03
C LEU A 167 -31.12 20.16 -9.13
N CYS A 168 -30.36 21.25 -8.99
CA CYS A 168 -30.80 22.45 -8.27
C CYS A 168 -32.02 23.10 -8.93
N ALA A 169 -32.06 23.17 -10.27
CA ALA A 169 -33.21 23.69 -11.00
C ALA A 169 -34.45 22.80 -10.77
N ALA A 170 -34.29 21.47 -10.80
CA ALA A 170 -35.37 20.54 -10.50
C ALA A 170 -35.88 20.68 -9.06
N GLN A 171 -34.97 20.78 -8.09
CA GLN A 171 -35.33 20.94 -6.67
C GLN A 171 -36.05 22.27 -6.40
N ARG A 172 -35.67 23.34 -7.10
CA ARG A 172 -36.35 24.63 -7.02
C ARG A 172 -37.77 24.58 -7.59
N GLU A 173 -37.97 23.87 -8.69
CA GLU A 173 -39.30 23.68 -9.30
C GLU A 173 -40.23 22.92 -8.35
N ILE A 174 -39.73 21.85 -7.73
CA ILE A 174 -40.46 21.07 -6.72
C ILE A 174 -40.77 21.95 -5.50
N GLY A 175 -39.80 22.68 -4.98
CA GLY A 175 -39.99 23.54 -3.80
C GLY A 175 -40.94 24.74 -4.04
N GLY A 176 -41.00 25.24 -5.27
CA GLY A 176 -41.90 26.33 -5.67
C GLY A 176 -43.38 25.92 -5.67
N GLN A 177 -43.67 24.64 -5.88
CA GLN A 177 -45.05 24.12 -5.87
C GLN A 177 -45.60 23.92 -4.45
N HIS A 178 -44.73 23.72 -3.45
CA HIS A 178 -45.12 23.33 -2.09
C HIS A 178 -45.04 24.44 -1.05
N THR A 179 -44.61 25.65 -1.43
CA THR A 179 -44.51 26.81 -0.53
C THR A 179 -45.85 27.50 -0.25
N ALA A 180 -46.95 27.04 -0.84
CA ALA A 180 -48.29 27.62 -0.69
C ALA A 180 -49.12 27.06 0.48
N ASP A 181 -48.64 26.04 1.21
CA ASP A 181 -49.40 25.40 2.29
C ASP A 181 -48.74 25.58 3.68
N PRO A 182 -49.28 26.46 4.56
CA PRO A 182 -48.74 26.70 5.91
C PRO A 182 -48.73 25.46 6.81
N SER A 183 -49.62 24.50 6.56
CA SER A 183 -49.71 23.26 7.34
C SER A 183 -48.54 22.30 7.04
N ALA A 184 -47.97 22.37 5.83
CA ALA A 184 -46.80 21.62 5.44
C ALA A 184 -45.54 22.13 6.18
N ILE A 185 -45.45 23.43 6.44
CA ILE A 185 -44.33 24.04 7.18
C ILE A 185 -44.34 23.57 8.65
N GLU A 186 -45.51 23.51 9.29
CA GLU A 186 -45.64 23.01 10.67
C GLU A 186 -45.29 21.52 10.77
N ALA A 187 -45.72 20.71 9.79
CA ALA A 187 -45.36 19.30 9.69
C ALA A 187 -43.85 19.09 9.48
N ILE A 188 -43.23 19.91 8.64
CA ILE A 188 -41.77 19.89 8.39
C ILE A 188 -41.02 20.26 9.67
N VAL A 189 -41.41 21.32 10.39
CA VAL A 189 -40.78 21.74 11.66
C VAL A 189 -40.89 20.66 12.73
N ARG A 190 -42.07 20.05 12.93
CA ARG A 190 -42.22 18.91 13.86
C ARG A 190 -41.35 17.72 13.46
N SER A 191 -41.28 17.41 12.17
CA SER A 191 -40.45 16.31 11.68
C SER A 191 -38.97 16.60 11.88
N SER A 192 -38.53 17.85 11.68
CA SER A 192 -37.16 18.30 11.86
C SER A 192 -36.75 18.26 13.33
N ILE A 193 -37.62 18.67 14.25
CA ILE A 193 -37.38 18.55 15.70
C ILE A 193 -37.24 17.07 16.11
N LYS A 194 -38.10 16.19 15.58
CA LYS A 194 -38.05 14.75 15.87
C LYS A 194 -36.79 14.08 15.30
N LYS A 195 -36.39 14.46 14.07
CA LYS A 195 -35.15 13.99 13.44
C LYS A 195 -33.92 14.53 14.17
N LEU A 196 -33.95 15.78 14.64
CA LEU A 196 -32.88 16.40 15.41
C LEU A 196 -32.70 15.73 16.78
N SER A 197 -33.79 15.44 17.50
CA SER A 197 -33.74 14.66 18.75
C SER A 197 -33.15 13.28 18.51
N LYS A 198 -33.57 12.59 17.44
CA LYS A 198 -33.03 11.27 17.09
C LYS A 198 -31.55 11.32 16.68
N ALA A 199 -31.14 12.37 15.96
CA ALA A 199 -29.74 12.60 15.60
C ALA A 199 -28.88 12.95 16.82
N HIS A 200 -29.45 13.68 17.79
CA HIS A 200 -28.79 13.95 19.07
C HIS A 200 -28.59 12.67 19.89
N ASP A 201 -29.61 11.80 19.95
CA ASP A 201 -29.50 10.51 20.64
C ASP A 201 -28.46 9.59 19.97
N ALA A 202 -28.47 9.53 18.63
CA ALA A 202 -27.48 8.78 17.87
C ALA A 202 -26.05 9.34 18.03
N THR A 203 -25.90 10.66 18.11
CA THR A 203 -24.62 11.31 18.39
C THR A 203 -24.12 10.98 19.80
N LYS A 204 -25.01 10.98 20.80
CA LYS A 204 -24.68 10.59 22.17
C LYS A 204 -24.23 9.13 22.26
N GLU A 205 -24.96 8.23 21.60
CA GLU A 205 -24.57 6.81 21.50
C GLU A 205 -23.23 6.64 20.75
N GLY A 206 -23.00 7.45 19.72
CA GLY A 206 -21.72 7.52 19.01
C GLY A 206 -20.56 7.92 19.93
N ILE A 207 -20.73 8.97 20.74
CA ILE A 207 -19.74 9.43 21.72
C ILE A 207 -19.46 8.33 22.76
N ASP A 208 -20.49 7.66 23.27
CA ASP A 208 -20.31 6.56 24.24
C ASP A 208 -19.55 5.37 23.65
N ARG A 209 -19.86 4.98 22.41
CA ARG A 209 -19.10 3.95 21.68
C ARG A 209 -17.67 4.36 21.40
N LEU A 210 -17.44 5.63 21.10
CA LEU A 210 -16.12 6.15 20.80
C LEU A 210 -15.24 6.22 22.05
N ASN A 211 -15.81 6.57 23.20
CA ASN A 211 -15.16 6.46 24.51
C ASN A 211 -14.81 5.01 24.86
N ALA A 212 -15.73 4.06 24.62
CA ALA A 212 -15.46 2.63 24.83
C ALA A 212 -14.36 2.12 23.89
N THR A 213 -14.35 2.58 22.63
CA THR A 213 -13.32 2.23 21.65
C THR A 213 -11.95 2.83 22.05
N SER A 214 -11.92 4.05 22.58
CA SER A 214 -10.72 4.69 23.11
C SER A 214 -10.12 3.90 24.29
N ALA A 215 -10.95 3.44 25.22
CA ALA A 215 -10.50 2.60 26.33
C ALA A 215 -9.95 1.24 25.84
N SER A 216 -10.58 0.65 24.82
CA SER A 216 -10.08 -0.57 24.17
C SER A 216 -8.74 -0.32 23.45
N LEU A 217 -8.56 0.84 22.83
CA LEU A 217 -7.33 1.26 22.17
C LEU A 217 -6.19 1.47 23.17
N GLU A 218 -6.45 2.12 24.31
CA GLU A 218 -5.46 2.25 25.40
C GLU A 218 -5.03 0.87 25.93
N THR A 219 -5.97 -0.04 26.10
CA THR A 219 -5.69 -1.42 26.55
C THR A 219 -4.85 -2.17 25.51
N THR A 220 -5.15 -2.00 24.23
CA THR A 220 -4.41 -2.60 23.10
C THR A 220 -2.99 -2.02 23.00
N ALA A 221 -2.84 -0.71 23.16
CA ALA A 221 -1.54 -0.04 23.18
C ALA A 221 -0.68 -0.50 24.37
N ALA A 222 -1.28 -0.71 25.54
CA ALA A 222 -0.60 -1.26 26.72
C ALA A 222 -0.14 -2.71 26.48
N THR A 223 -0.97 -3.54 25.83
CA THR A 223 -0.60 -4.93 25.48
C THR A 223 0.49 -4.99 24.41
N MET A 224 0.45 -4.09 23.42
CA MET A 224 1.51 -3.98 22.40
C MET A 224 2.83 -3.53 23.00
N THR A 225 2.82 -2.57 23.94
CA THR A 225 4.02 -2.15 24.66
C THR A 225 4.61 -3.30 25.47
N ALA A 226 3.78 -4.04 26.20
CA ALA A 226 4.24 -5.22 26.94
C ALA A 226 4.81 -6.32 26.04
N ALA A 227 4.23 -6.52 24.84
CA ALA A 227 4.76 -7.45 23.85
C ALA A 227 6.10 -6.97 23.25
N ALA A 228 6.27 -5.67 23.05
CA ALA A 228 7.53 -5.06 22.63
C ALA A 228 8.63 -5.31 23.68
N ASP A 229 8.34 -5.05 24.96
CA ASP A 229 9.26 -5.27 26.07
C ASP A 229 9.66 -6.75 26.23
N ALA A 230 8.69 -7.66 26.05
CA ALA A 230 8.95 -9.10 26.06
C ALA A 230 9.83 -9.54 24.89
N THR A 231 9.63 -8.96 23.70
CA THR A 231 10.45 -9.21 22.51
C THR A 231 11.88 -8.69 22.70
N GLN A 232 12.03 -7.49 23.26
CA GLN A 232 13.33 -6.92 23.60
C GLN A 232 14.07 -7.76 24.66
N SER A 233 13.36 -8.28 25.66
CA SER A 233 13.93 -9.19 26.65
C SER A 233 14.37 -10.52 26.03
N SER A 234 13.61 -11.04 25.08
CA SER A 234 13.98 -12.24 24.32
C SER A 234 15.23 -12.02 23.48
N LEU A 235 15.35 -10.86 22.83
CA LEU A 235 16.55 -10.44 22.10
C LEU A 235 17.80 -10.43 22.98
N GLN A 236 17.72 -9.87 24.20
CA GLN A 236 18.81 -9.90 25.16
C GLN A 236 19.17 -11.33 25.59
N GLY A 237 18.17 -12.21 25.74
CA GLY A 237 18.38 -13.63 26.02
C GLY A 237 19.11 -14.36 24.88
N VAL A 238 18.79 -14.03 23.63
CA VAL A 238 19.44 -14.59 22.44
C VAL A 238 20.88 -14.09 22.32
N GLU A 239 21.13 -12.80 22.57
CA GLU A 239 22.49 -12.24 22.60
C GLU A 239 23.34 -12.89 23.70
N TYR A 240 22.77 -13.10 24.89
CA TYR A 240 23.42 -13.84 25.96
C TYR A 240 23.71 -15.31 25.56
N ALA A 241 22.74 -15.99 24.96
CA ALA A 241 22.91 -17.38 24.49
C ALA A 241 23.98 -17.48 23.37
N ALA A 242 24.03 -16.52 22.44
CA ALA A 242 25.05 -16.44 21.40
C ALA A 242 26.45 -16.26 22.01
N LYS A 243 26.58 -15.40 23.02
CA LYS A 243 27.85 -15.18 23.75
C LYS A 243 28.29 -16.41 24.55
N VAL A 244 27.34 -17.13 25.15
CA VAL A 244 27.60 -18.41 25.83
C VAL A 244 28.04 -19.47 24.82
N LEU A 245 27.43 -19.53 23.63
CA LEU A 245 27.82 -20.43 22.54
C LEU A 245 29.22 -20.12 22.00
N GLU A 246 29.56 -18.85 21.81
CA GLU A 246 30.91 -18.41 21.43
C GLU A 246 31.94 -18.82 22.47
N THR A 247 31.65 -18.58 23.75
CA THR A 247 32.53 -18.99 24.87
C THR A 247 32.67 -20.52 24.95
N THR A 248 31.59 -21.26 24.71
CA THR A 248 31.59 -22.73 24.73
C THR A 248 32.35 -23.30 23.53
N ALA A 249 32.26 -22.66 22.35
CA ALA A 249 33.03 -23.01 21.17
C ALA A 249 34.53 -22.77 21.40
N ASP A 250 34.91 -21.65 22.01
CA ASP A 250 36.28 -21.34 22.42
C ASP A 250 36.81 -22.35 23.44
N GLU A 251 36.00 -22.73 24.43
CA GLU A 251 36.40 -23.72 25.43
C GLU A 251 36.53 -25.13 24.83
N SER A 252 35.63 -25.49 23.91
CA SER A 252 35.71 -26.73 23.13
C SER A 252 36.98 -26.79 22.27
N GLN A 253 37.30 -25.71 21.55
CA GLN A 253 38.52 -25.59 20.75
C GLN A 253 39.77 -25.72 21.64
N ARG A 254 39.80 -25.05 22.80
CA ARG A 254 40.92 -25.17 23.77
C ARG A 254 41.03 -26.58 24.34
N ARG A 255 39.91 -27.23 24.66
CA ARG A 255 39.91 -28.64 25.11
C ARG A 255 40.42 -29.56 24.02
N MET A 256 40.05 -29.31 22.75
CA MET A 256 40.51 -30.06 21.59
C MET A 256 42.01 -29.89 21.35
N THR A 257 42.54 -28.67 21.44
CA THR A 257 44.00 -28.42 21.38
C THR A 257 44.73 -29.17 22.50
N LYS A 258 44.20 -29.13 23.74
CA LYS A 258 44.77 -29.91 24.85
C LYS A 258 44.70 -31.42 24.66
N THR A 259 43.63 -31.94 24.06
CA THR A 259 43.53 -33.38 23.77
C THR A 259 44.46 -33.77 22.64
N LEU A 260 44.64 -32.91 21.64
CA LEU A 260 45.63 -33.09 20.57
C LEU A 260 47.06 -33.06 21.10
N ASP A 261 47.38 -32.13 22.01
CA ASP A 261 48.69 -32.08 22.68
C ASP A 261 48.92 -33.35 23.52
N HIS A 262 47.92 -33.76 24.31
CA HIS A 262 48.04 -34.97 25.13
C HIS A 262 48.14 -36.24 24.28
N PHE A 263 47.46 -36.26 23.13
CA PHE A 263 47.56 -37.34 22.15
C PHE A 263 48.93 -37.35 21.47
N ALA A 264 49.48 -36.20 21.11
CA ALA A 264 50.83 -36.08 20.56
C ALA A 264 51.88 -36.59 21.56
N ASP A 265 51.74 -36.23 22.84
CA ASP A 265 52.59 -36.71 23.92
C ASP A 265 52.46 -38.24 24.11
N GLN A 266 51.22 -38.76 24.12
CA GLN A 266 50.98 -40.21 24.22
C GLN A 266 51.52 -40.96 23.01
N LEU A 267 51.36 -40.43 21.80
CA LEU A 267 51.91 -40.99 20.57
C LEU A 267 53.43 -41.03 20.66
N GLN A 268 54.07 -39.95 21.10
CA GLN A 268 55.52 -39.87 21.22
C GLN A 268 56.06 -40.84 22.28
N ASP A 269 55.38 -40.97 23.42
CA ASP A 269 55.71 -41.94 24.48
C ASP A 269 55.52 -43.40 24.00
N GLN A 270 54.41 -43.68 23.31
CA GLN A 270 54.11 -44.99 22.71
C GLN A 270 55.10 -45.32 21.58
N LEU A 271 55.49 -44.35 20.75
CA LEU A 271 56.48 -44.55 19.69
C LEU A 271 57.85 -44.86 20.30
N THR A 272 58.22 -44.16 21.37
CA THR A 272 59.49 -44.39 22.09
C THR A 272 59.51 -45.78 22.74
N LYS A 273 58.38 -46.21 23.34
CA LYS A 273 58.20 -47.56 23.89
C LYS A 273 58.19 -48.64 22.80
N ALA A 274 57.45 -48.44 21.71
CA ALA A 274 57.39 -49.37 20.58
C ALA A 274 58.71 -49.45 19.80
N GLN A 275 59.49 -48.37 19.77
CA GLN A 275 60.85 -48.36 19.22
C GLN A 275 61.82 -49.18 20.09
N SER A 276 61.53 -49.33 21.39
CA SER A 276 62.25 -50.24 22.29
C SER A 276 61.76 -51.69 22.21
N GLU A 277 60.51 -51.94 21.80
CA GLU A 277 59.88 -53.27 21.63
C GLU A 277 59.59 -53.59 20.15
N THR A 278 60.61 -54.09 19.45
CA THR A 278 60.65 -54.42 18.02
C THR A 278 59.39 -55.08 17.40
N GLY A 279 58.97 -54.55 16.24
CA GLY A 279 58.41 -55.28 15.08
C GLY A 279 56.91 -55.60 15.07
N ARG A 280 56.37 -56.21 16.12
CA ARG A 280 54.96 -56.68 16.12
C ARG A 280 53.97 -55.67 16.68
N VAL A 281 54.43 -54.80 17.58
CA VAL A 281 53.65 -53.71 18.19
C VAL A 281 53.38 -52.58 17.18
N VAL A 282 54.27 -52.37 16.20
CA VAL A 282 54.16 -51.31 15.19
C VAL A 282 52.95 -51.51 14.27
N ALA A 283 52.64 -52.74 13.86
CA ALA A 283 51.48 -53.01 13.02
C ALA A 283 50.16 -52.80 13.78
N GLN A 284 50.08 -53.27 15.02
CA GLN A 284 48.88 -53.13 15.86
C GLN A 284 48.65 -51.67 16.32
N SER A 285 49.74 -50.92 16.55
CA SER A 285 49.70 -49.49 16.82
C SER A 285 49.28 -48.70 15.58
N SER A 286 49.73 -49.07 14.37
CA SER A 286 49.35 -48.39 13.14
C SER A 286 47.85 -48.49 12.83
N ASP A 287 47.19 -49.61 13.12
CA ASP A 287 45.75 -49.77 12.92
C ASP A 287 44.93 -49.02 13.98
N ALA A 288 45.38 -49.00 15.23
CA ALA A 288 44.76 -48.19 16.29
C ALA A 288 44.88 -46.69 15.98
N ILE A 289 46.04 -46.24 15.49
CA ILE A 289 46.26 -44.84 15.06
C ILE A 289 45.35 -44.47 13.89
N ARG A 290 45.20 -45.34 12.88
CA ARG A 290 44.28 -45.09 11.75
C ARG A 290 42.82 -44.96 12.20
N SER A 291 42.35 -45.89 13.04
CA SER A 291 40.98 -45.84 13.57
C SER A 291 40.73 -44.55 14.35
N THR A 292 41.69 -44.12 15.16
CA THR A 292 41.52 -42.93 16.00
C THR A 292 41.57 -41.66 15.15
N ILE A 293 42.38 -41.63 14.08
CA ILE A 293 42.40 -40.53 13.10
C ILE A 293 41.08 -40.46 12.34
N ASP A 294 40.52 -41.60 11.91
CA ASP A 294 39.24 -41.64 11.21
C ASP A 294 38.09 -41.13 12.11
N ASP A 295 38.08 -41.54 13.39
CA ASP A 295 37.10 -41.04 14.38
C ASP A 295 37.26 -39.53 14.64
N LEU A 296 38.50 -39.01 14.65
CA LEU A 296 38.78 -37.59 14.85
C LEU A 296 38.35 -36.76 13.62
N VAL A 297 38.60 -37.26 12.41
CA VAL A 297 38.16 -36.64 11.15
C VAL A 297 36.63 -36.62 11.08
N ALA A 298 35.97 -37.71 11.47
CA ALA A 298 34.51 -37.77 11.55
C ALA A 298 33.94 -36.79 12.59
N GLY A 299 34.60 -36.65 13.75
CA GLY A 299 34.23 -35.68 14.79
C GLY A 299 34.38 -34.23 14.35
N VAL A 300 35.48 -33.88 13.66
CA VAL A 300 35.71 -32.55 13.09
C VAL A 300 34.67 -32.21 12.03
N ALA A 301 34.36 -33.15 11.13
CA ALA A 301 33.35 -32.94 10.09
C ALA A 301 31.93 -32.76 10.67
N LEU A 302 31.60 -33.46 11.76
CA LEU A 302 30.32 -33.28 12.47
C LEU A 302 30.25 -31.90 13.14
N MET A 303 31.37 -31.41 13.68
CA MET A 303 31.47 -30.11 14.34
C MET A 303 31.42 -28.94 13.35
N GLU A 304 32.01 -29.07 12.16
CA GLU A 304 31.93 -28.07 11.10
C GLU A 304 30.49 -27.94 10.58
N ARG A 305 29.79 -29.07 10.43
CA ARG A 305 28.36 -29.07 10.08
C ARG A 305 27.48 -28.48 11.17
N SER A 306 27.77 -28.72 12.45
CA SER A 306 27.01 -28.14 13.55
C SER A 306 27.25 -26.64 13.68
N GLN A 307 28.50 -26.16 13.52
CA GLN A 307 28.80 -24.73 13.47
C GLN A 307 28.12 -24.03 12.30
N SER A 308 28.13 -24.62 11.10
CA SER A 308 27.44 -24.08 9.93
C SER A 308 25.92 -24.01 10.12
N ALA A 309 25.33 -25.06 10.70
CA ALA A 309 23.89 -25.11 11.01
C ALA A 309 23.50 -24.07 12.08
N ILE A 310 24.33 -23.89 13.12
CA ILE A 310 24.10 -22.89 14.17
C ILE A 310 24.26 -21.48 13.61
N ALA A 311 25.30 -21.20 12.81
CA ALA A 311 25.48 -19.90 12.16
C ALA A 311 24.30 -19.54 11.24
N GLY A 312 23.80 -20.50 10.46
CA GLY A 312 22.59 -20.32 9.64
C GLY A 312 21.32 -20.11 10.47
N SER A 313 21.20 -20.80 11.61
CA SER A 313 20.06 -20.61 12.53
C SER A 313 20.09 -19.26 13.22
N VAL A 314 21.28 -18.73 13.57
CA VAL A 314 21.43 -17.41 14.19
C VAL A 314 21.16 -16.30 13.16
N ASP A 315 21.69 -16.40 11.93
CA ASP A 315 21.44 -15.44 10.85
C ASP A 315 19.94 -15.36 10.47
N THR A 316 19.26 -16.50 10.44
CA THR A 316 17.81 -16.54 10.18
C THR A 316 16.97 -16.01 11.34
N MET A 317 17.41 -16.22 12.59
CA MET A 317 16.75 -15.69 13.78
C MET A 317 16.95 -14.18 13.92
N ASP A 318 18.14 -13.67 13.61
CA ASP A 318 18.47 -12.25 13.61
C ASP A 318 17.63 -11.48 12.57
N ARG A 319 17.58 -11.98 11.32
CA ARG A 319 16.73 -11.39 10.27
C ARG A 319 15.25 -11.37 10.67
N ARG A 320 14.72 -12.48 11.18
CA ARG A 320 13.32 -12.56 11.64
C ARG A 320 13.03 -11.59 12.78
N SER A 321 13.97 -11.42 13.71
CA SER A 321 13.79 -10.51 14.84
C SER A 321 13.79 -9.05 14.40
N VAL A 322 14.70 -8.68 13.49
CA VAL A 322 14.74 -7.33 12.89
C VAL A 322 13.46 -7.03 12.09
N ASP A 323 12.98 -7.99 11.29
CA ASP A 323 11.75 -7.81 10.51
C ASP A 323 10.52 -7.70 11.42
N THR A 324 10.41 -8.55 12.44
CA THR A 324 9.33 -8.48 13.45
C THR A 324 9.37 -7.15 14.20
N GLY A 325 10.56 -6.65 14.57
CA GLY A 325 10.73 -5.35 15.22
C GLY A 325 10.28 -4.18 14.34
N ARG A 326 10.56 -4.22 13.04
CA ARG A 326 10.10 -3.21 12.08
C ARG A 326 8.58 -3.24 11.88
N GLU A 327 7.99 -4.43 11.79
CA GLU A 327 6.54 -4.59 11.68
C GLU A 327 5.83 -4.08 12.94
N LEU A 328 6.35 -4.38 14.13
CA LEU A 328 5.81 -3.89 15.38
C LEU A 328 5.89 -2.36 15.48
N GLN A 329 7.02 -1.77 15.07
CA GLN A 329 7.21 -0.33 15.07
C GLN A 329 6.28 0.37 14.07
N ALA A 330 6.06 -0.21 12.90
CA ALA A 330 5.11 0.28 11.91
C ALA A 330 3.67 0.23 12.45
N ALA A 331 3.28 -0.88 13.07
CA ALA A 331 1.95 -1.05 13.67
C ALA A 331 1.71 -0.03 14.81
N VAL A 332 2.72 0.23 15.66
CA VAL A 332 2.62 1.24 16.71
C VAL A 332 2.47 2.66 16.14
N PHE A 333 3.20 2.98 15.06
CA PHE A 333 3.08 4.29 14.40
C PHE A 333 1.70 4.47 13.77
N GLU A 334 1.18 3.44 13.10
CA GLU A 334 -0.16 3.44 12.51
C GLU A 334 -1.24 3.60 13.57
N LEU A 335 -1.14 2.88 14.69
CA LEU A 335 -2.06 2.99 15.82
C LEU A 335 -2.05 4.42 16.40
N ARG A 336 -0.86 5.00 16.61
CA ARG A 336 -0.73 6.38 17.09
C ARG A 336 -1.37 7.38 16.13
N SER A 337 -1.13 7.22 14.83
CA SER A 337 -1.73 8.07 13.79
C SER A 337 -3.26 7.95 13.78
N ALA A 338 -3.80 6.74 13.96
CA ALA A 338 -5.23 6.50 14.07
C ALA A 338 -5.83 7.19 15.31
N VAL A 339 -5.17 7.10 16.47
CA VAL A 339 -5.60 7.79 17.70
C VAL A 339 -5.59 9.31 17.52
N GLU A 340 -4.52 9.89 16.96
CA GLU A 340 -4.45 11.33 16.64
C GLU A 340 -5.50 11.75 15.58
N GLY A 341 -5.92 10.82 14.72
CA GLY A 341 -7.00 11.03 13.76
C GLY A 341 -8.38 11.07 14.44
N ILE A 342 -8.63 10.15 15.38
CA ILE A 342 -9.87 10.09 16.15
C ILE A 342 -10.02 11.37 17.01
N ASP A 343 -8.97 11.78 17.70
CA ASP A 343 -8.95 13.00 18.53
C ASP A 343 -9.28 14.26 17.72
N ARG A 344 -8.66 14.41 16.54
CA ARG A 344 -9.00 15.50 15.61
C ARG A 344 -10.44 15.43 15.11
N SER A 345 -10.99 14.24 14.92
CA SER A 345 -12.39 14.09 14.50
C SER A 345 -13.35 14.48 15.64
N LEU A 346 -13.01 14.16 16.89
CA LEU A 346 -13.79 14.54 18.06
C LEU A 346 -13.83 16.06 18.24
N LEU A 347 -12.67 16.73 18.14
CA LEU A 347 -12.60 18.19 18.20
C LEU A 347 -13.43 18.87 17.08
N ARG A 348 -13.46 18.28 15.88
CA ARG A 348 -14.33 18.75 14.79
C ARG A 348 -15.81 18.51 15.07
N HIS A 349 -16.16 17.37 15.64
CA HIS A 349 -17.55 17.10 16.02
C HIS A 349 -18.02 18.00 17.16
N GLU A 350 -17.18 18.25 18.16
CA GLU A 350 -17.48 19.17 19.26
C GLU A 350 -17.70 20.59 18.74
N SER A 351 -16.80 21.10 17.90
CA SER A 351 -16.96 22.42 17.28
C SER A 351 -18.19 22.51 16.37
N ALA A 352 -18.51 21.46 15.62
CA ALA A 352 -19.72 21.40 14.80
C ALA A 352 -21.00 21.38 15.67
N LEU A 353 -21.00 20.65 16.79
CA LEU A 353 -22.12 20.64 17.73
C LEU A 353 -22.29 22.00 18.42
N GLN A 354 -21.18 22.66 18.78
CA GLN A 354 -21.22 23.99 19.38
C GLN A 354 -21.74 25.05 18.40
N ALA A 355 -21.37 24.94 17.12
CA ALA A 355 -21.92 25.77 16.05
C ALA A 355 -23.42 25.52 15.86
N GLN A 356 -23.86 24.26 15.79
CA GLN A 356 -25.28 23.91 15.67
C GLN A 356 -26.09 24.39 16.89
N ALA A 357 -25.54 24.29 18.10
CA ALA A 357 -26.17 24.81 19.31
C ALA A 357 -26.33 26.34 19.24
N SER A 358 -25.30 27.05 18.77
CA SER A 358 -25.36 28.51 18.56
C SER A 358 -26.43 28.89 17.51
N ASP A 359 -26.51 28.16 16.40
CA ASP A 359 -27.52 28.40 15.36
C ASP A 359 -28.94 28.14 15.87
N LEU A 360 -29.13 27.11 16.70
CA LEU A 360 -30.41 26.82 17.35
C LEU A 360 -30.82 27.92 18.34
N THR A 361 -29.88 28.44 19.13
CA THR A 361 -30.14 29.58 20.02
C THR A 361 -30.52 30.82 19.22
N ALA A 362 -29.79 31.14 18.14
CA ALA A 362 -30.10 32.25 17.27
C ALA A 362 -31.47 32.10 16.59
N ALA A 363 -31.81 30.89 16.14
CA ALA A 363 -33.12 30.59 15.55
C ALA A 363 -34.25 30.75 16.59
N ARG A 364 -34.04 30.28 17.82
CA ARG A 364 -34.99 30.47 18.92
C ARG A 364 -35.23 31.95 19.21
N ASP A 365 -34.16 32.73 19.33
CA ASP A 365 -34.25 34.17 19.63
C ASP A 365 -34.98 34.92 18.51
N ALA A 366 -34.74 34.55 17.25
CA ALA A 366 -35.45 35.10 16.10
C ALA A 366 -36.96 34.80 16.15
N VAL A 367 -37.34 33.57 16.55
CA VAL A 367 -38.75 33.17 16.72
C VAL A 367 -39.40 33.92 17.88
N GLU A 368 -38.73 34.06 19.03
CA GLU A 368 -39.24 34.86 20.15
C GLU A 368 -39.44 36.33 19.74
N MET A 369 -38.54 36.89 18.92
CA MET A 369 -38.68 38.24 18.37
C MET A 369 -39.89 38.37 17.44
N MET A 370 -40.11 37.38 16.55
CA MET A 370 -41.27 37.36 15.67
C MET A 370 -42.58 37.26 16.47
N LEU A 371 -42.64 36.42 17.50
CA LEU A 371 -43.80 36.27 18.38
C LEU A 371 -44.13 37.57 19.11
N ARG A 372 -43.14 38.23 19.72
CA ARG A 372 -43.34 39.55 20.36
C ARG A 372 -43.84 40.60 19.38
N ARG A 373 -43.31 40.59 18.14
CA ARG A 373 -43.75 41.52 17.10
C ARG A 373 -45.21 41.28 16.72
N LEU A 374 -45.64 40.03 16.66
CA LEU A 374 -47.03 39.67 16.40
C LEU A 374 -47.96 40.06 17.56
N GLU A 375 -47.55 39.87 18.82
CA GLU A 375 -48.32 40.33 19.98
C GLU A 375 -48.51 41.85 20.01
N LEU A 376 -47.45 42.62 19.70
CA LEU A 376 -47.53 44.08 19.61
C LEU A 376 -48.48 44.54 18.50
N MET A 377 -48.38 43.95 17.30
CA MET A 377 -49.29 44.27 16.20
C MET A 377 -50.75 43.90 16.54
N GLY A 378 -50.97 42.81 17.29
CA GLY A 378 -52.31 42.42 17.76
C GLY A 378 -52.92 43.41 18.77
N HIS A 379 -52.10 44.00 19.65
CA HIS A 379 -52.57 45.02 20.59
C HIS A 379 -52.87 46.38 19.93
N GLU A 380 -52.07 46.82 18.95
CA GLU A 380 -52.39 48.02 18.16
C GLU A 380 -53.72 47.86 17.42
N GLN A 381 -53.99 46.69 16.86
CA GLN A 381 -55.23 46.43 16.13
C GLN A 381 -56.48 46.35 17.04
N SER A 382 -56.30 45.97 18.31
CA SER A 382 -57.41 45.87 19.27
C SER A 382 -57.71 47.19 20.01
N GLY A 383 -56.76 48.14 20.06
CA GLY A 383 -56.96 49.46 20.67
C GLY A 383 -57.78 50.42 19.80
N ASP A 384 -57.70 50.30 18.48
CA ASP A 384 -58.35 51.19 17.51
C ASP A 384 -59.88 50.95 17.37
N HIS A 385 -60.42 49.94 18.07
CA HIS A 385 -61.85 49.60 18.06
C HIS A 385 -62.64 50.06 19.30
N VAL A 386 -62.01 50.72 20.27
CA VAL A 386 -62.71 51.13 21.52
C VAL A 386 -63.08 52.63 21.55
N GLU A 387 -62.55 53.48 20.65
CA GLU A 387 -62.76 54.94 20.71
C GLU A 387 -63.86 55.49 19.77
N THR A 388 -64.78 54.64 19.29
CA THR A 388 -65.92 55.07 18.45
C THR A 388 -67.27 54.56 18.94
N VAL A 389 -67.61 54.83 20.20
CA VAL A 389 -69.00 54.91 20.72
C VAL A 389 -69.03 56.01 21.77
#